data_AF-A0A328PD14-F1
#
_entry.id   AF-A0A328PD14-F1
#
_cell.length_a   1.000
_cell.length_b   1.000
_cell.length_c   1.000
_cell.angle_alpha   90.00
_cell.angle_beta   90.00
_cell.angle_gamma   90.00
#
_symmetry.space_group_name_H-M   'P 1'
#
loop_
_entity.id
_entity.type
_entity.pdbx_description
1 polymer ?
#
loop_
_entity_poly.entity_id
_entity_poly.type
_entity_poly.pdbx_seq_one_letter_code
_entity_poly.pdbx_strand_id
1 'polypeptide(L)' 'MRLLDKCGCCGACVNVCPYDILEMEKIVIINGECRECGTCSIVCPVDAIQK' A
#
# COMPACT_ATOMS: atom_id res chain seq x y z
N MET A 1 4.02 -7.72 2.77
CA MET A 1 3.78 -6.57 1.85
C MET A 1 5.02 -6.29 1.03
N ARG A 2 4.93 -6.41 -0.29
CA ARG A 2 6.01 -6.13 -1.22
C ARG A 2 5.55 -5.14 -2.28
N LEU A 3 6.26 -4.02 -2.42
CA LEU A 3 6.03 -3.02 -3.46
C LEU A 3 6.88 -3.37 -4.70
N LEU A 4 6.28 -3.29 -5.88
CA LEU A 4 6.94 -3.49 -7.17
C LEU A 4 7.23 -2.13 -7.83
N ASP A 5 8.20 -2.09 -8.74
CA ASP A 5 8.64 -0.88 -9.48
C ASP A 5 7.60 -0.34 -10.48
N LYS A 6 6.36 -0.80 -10.42
CA LYS A 6 5.23 -0.35 -11.26
C LYS A 6 4.37 0.71 -10.58
N CYS A 7 4.70 1.10 -9.35
CA CYS A 7 3.92 2.06 -8.59
C CYS A 7 3.93 3.45 -9.26
N GLY A 8 2.74 3.97 -9.55
CA GLY A 8 2.55 5.34 -10.08
C GLY A 8 2.24 6.40 -9.02
N CYS A 9 2.47 6.12 -7.73
CA CYS A 9 2.22 7.04 -6.60
C CYS A 9 0.80 7.65 -6.58
N CYS A 10 -0.23 6.86 -6.88
CA CYS A 10 -1.63 7.35 -6.93
C CYS A 10 -2.29 7.53 -5.54
N GLY A 11 -1.71 7.02 -4.46
CA GLY A 11 -2.24 7.17 -3.10
C GLY A 11 -3.44 6.29 -2.72
N ALA A 12 -4.01 5.49 -3.65
CA ALA A 12 -5.18 4.66 -3.37
C ALA A 12 -4.97 3.70 -2.19
N CYS A 13 -3.79 3.08 -2.09
CA CYS A 13 -3.44 2.15 -1.02
C CYS A 13 -3.40 2.79 0.37
N VAL A 14 -2.98 4.06 0.47
CA VAL A 14 -2.92 4.82 1.72
C VAL A 14 -4.34 5.04 2.25
N ASN A 15 -5.24 5.52 1.37
CA ASN A 15 -6.61 5.86 1.74
C ASN A 15 -7.44 4.64 2.19
N VAL A 16 -7.14 3.43 1.70
CA VAL A 16 -7.90 2.23 2.06
C VAL A 16 -7.25 1.40 3.17
N CYS A 17 -6.09 1.80 3.69
CA CYS A 17 -5.42 1.06 4.73
C CYS A 17 -6.20 1.20 6.05
N PRO A 18 -6.82 0.13 6.58
CA PRO A 18 -7.64 0.24 7.80
C PRO A 18 -6.80 0.48 9.06
N TYR A 19 -5.48 0.33 8.95
CA TYR A 19 -4.53 0.54 10.04
C TYR A 19 -3.76 1.85 9.91
N ASP A 20 -4.00 2.61 8.83
CA ASP A 20 -3.37 3.91 8.57
C ASP A 20 -1.84 3.91 8.73
N ILE A 21 -1.20 2.86 8.22
CA ILE A 21 0.24 2.63 8.38
C ILE A 21 1.09 3.09 7.18
N LEU A 22 0.47 3.59 6.11
CA LEU A 22 1.15 3.89 4.83
C LEU A 22 1.26 5.40 4.60
N GLU A 23 2.35 5.86 3.98
CA GLU A 23 2.55 7.26 3.59
C GLU A 23 3.01 7.42 2.13
N MET A 24 2.66 8.56 1.51
CA MET A 24 2.68 8.76 0.07
C MET A 24 4.05 9.12 -0.54
N GLU A 25 5.07 9.45 0.28
CA GLU A 25 6.40 9.79 -0.28
C GLU A 25 7.05 8.59 -1.00
N LYS A 26 6.90 7.37 -0.47
CA LYS A 26 7.45 6.13 -1.06
C LYS A 26 6.60 4.86 -0.85
N ILE A 27 5.34 4.96 -0.40
CA ILE A 27 4.56 3.83 0.16
C ILE A 27 5.45 3.04 1.12
N VAL A 28 5.76 3.70 2.24
CA VAL A 28 6.52 3.12 3.34
C VAL A 28 5.58 2.89 4.52
N ILE A 29 5.91 1.89 5.33
CA ILE A 29 5.21 1.65 6.60
C ILE A 29 5.78 2.63 7.62
N ILE A 30 4.96 3.53 8.16
CA ILE A 30 5.39 4.58 9.10
C ILE A 30 4.88 4.37 10.52
N ASN A 31 3.74 3.69 10.70
CA ASN A 31 3.03 3.63 11.97
C ASN A 31 2.64 2.19 12.38
N GLY A 32 3.59 1.27 12.40
CA GLY A 32 3.39 -0.09 12.90
C GLY A 32 3.82 -1.16 11.90
N GLU A 33 3.03 -2.23 11.80
CA GLU A 33 3.33 -3.38 10.94
C GLU A 33 2.13 -3.73 10.05
N CYS A 34 2.42 -4.15 8.82
CA CYS A 34 1.38 -4.61 7.90
C CYS A 34 0.74 -5.91 8.40
N ARG A 35 -0.59 -5.91 8.58
CA ARG A 35 -1.38 -7.09 8.99
C ARG A 35 -1.81 -8.00 7.83
N GLU A 36 -1.22 -7.80 6.65
CA GLU A 36 -1.49 -8.60 5.43
C GLU A 36 -2.99 -8.72 5.06
N CYS A 37 -3.78 -7.70 5.41
CA CYS A 37 -5.24 -7.69 5.16
C CYS A 37 -5.63 -7.70 3.68
N GLY A 38 -4.72 -7.29 2.79
CA GLY A 38 -4.88 -7.39 1.33
C GLY A 38 -5.67 -6.25 0.66
N THR A 39 -6.29 -5.33 1.41
CA THR A 39 -7.10 -4.24 0.84
C THR A 39 -6.32 -3.36 -0.14
N CYS A 40 -5.07 -3.02 0.19
CA CYS A 40 -4.20 -2.22 -0.66
C CYS A 40 -3.85 -2.89 -2.00
N SER A 41 -3.80 -4.23 -2.04
CA SER A 41 -3.54 -5.00 -3.26
C SER A 41 -4.76 -4.98 -4.19
N ILE A 42 -5.98 -5.13 -3.63
CA ILE A 42 -7.24 -5.14 -4.39
C ILE A 42 -7.49 -3.81 -5.12
N VAL A 43 -7.17 -2.69 -4.48
CA VAL A 43 -7.42 -1.36 -5.07
C VAL A 43 -6.29 -0.86 -5.97
N CYS A 44 -5.18 -1.58 -6.06
CA CYS A 44 -4.03 -1.12 -6.84
C CYS A 44 -4.29 -1.37 -8.33
N PRO A 45 -4.46 -0.33 -9.17
CA PRO A 45 -4.84 -0.51 -10.57
C PRO A 45 -3.72 -1.12 -11.44
N VAL A 46 -2.50 -1.12 -10.92
CA VAL A 46 -1.28 -1.60 -11.60
C VAL A 46 -0.67 -2.81 -10.90
N ASP A 47 -1.39 -3.40 -9.93
CA ASP A 47 -0.94 -4.54 -9.13
C ASP A 47 0.48 -4.37 -8.55
N ALA A 48 0.82 -3.15 -8.14
CA ALA A 48 2.14 -2.82 -7.61
C ALA A 48 2.36 -3.35 -6.18
N ILE A 49 1.33 -3.85 -5.50
CA ILE A 49 1.42 -4.33 -4.12
C ILE A 49 1.05 -5.82 -4.08
N GLN A 50 2.00 -6.64 -3.63
CA GLN A 50 1.76 -8.03 -3.25
C GLN A 50 1.66 -8.17 -1.72
N LYS A 51 0.82 -9.12 -1.30
CA LYS A 51 0.55 -9.44 0.10
C LYS A 51 1.84 -9.76 0.84
#